data_AF-A0A0D5YNW0-F1
#
_entry.id   AF-A0A0D5YNW0-F1
#
_cell.length_a   1.000
_cell.length_b   1.000
_cell.length_c   1.000
_cell.angle_alpha   90.00
_cell.angle_beta   90.00
_cell.angle_gamma   90.00
#
_symmetry.space_group_name_H-M   'P 1'
#
loop_
_entity.id
_entity.type
_entity.pdbx_description
1 polymer ?
#
loop_
_entity_poly.entity_id
_entity_poly.type
_entity_poly.pdbx_seq_one_letter_code
_entity_poly.pdbx_strand_id
1 'polypeptide(L)'
;MDDRNECPSPTFLDFEEKKELDRSVFWLNMYLNGFQPAKKPYKIDYNTLLVSYHLWQGDDLDEFCFDQANSYFLFNPEYDSRAAREALFLEIREFLSGG
;
A
#
# COMPACT_ATOMS: atom_id res chain seq x y z
N MET A 1 -20.48 -24.99 24.76
CA MET A 1 -19.20 -24.39 24.35
C MET A 1 -19.36 -23.94 22.92
N ASP A 2 -19.58 -22.64 22.74
CA ASP A 2 -19.38 -21.96 21.47
C ASP A 2 -19.14 -20.47 21.81
N ASP A 3 -17.91 -20.20 22.28
CA ASP A 3 -17.38 -18.85 22.50
C ASP A 3 -17.09 -18.24 21.12
N ARG A 4 -18.13 -17.74 20.45
CA ARG A 4 -17.94 -16.78 19.37
C ARG A 4 -17.60 -15.45 20.03
N ASN A 5 -16.30 -15.23 20.14
CA ASN A 5 -15.67 -13.97 20.55
C ASN A 5 -16.14 -12.86 19.59
N GLU A 6 -17.29 -12.26 19.89
CA GLU A 6 -17.77 -11.07 19.18
C GLU A 6 -16.81 -9.93 19.51
N CYS A 7 -16.00 -9.55 18.52
CA CYS A 7 -15.10 -8.42 18.62
C CYS A 7 -15.94 -7.18 18.99
N PRO A 8 -15.66 -6.50 20.12
CA PRO A 8 -16.52 -5.42 20.59
C PRO A 8 -16.57 -4.32 19.53
N SER A 9 -17.78 -4.07 19.03
CA SER A 9 -18.05 -3.06 18.01
C SER A 9 -17.78 -1.66 18.57
N PRO A 10 -17.15 -0.74 17.82
CA PRO A 10 -17.07 0.65 18.24
C PRO A 10 -18.49 1.23 18.28
N THR A 11 -18.95 1.60 19.47
CA THR A 11 -20.34 1.96 19.80
C THR A 11 -20.82 3.29 19.19
N PHE A 12 -20.03 3.91 18.31
CA PHE A 12 -20.22 5.28 17.84
C PHE A 12 -20.76 5.41 16.42
N LEU A 13 -20.85 4.31 15.67
CA LEU A 13 -21.29 4.31 14.27
C LEU A 13 -22.56 3.49 14.13
N ASP A 14 -23.58 4.08 13.51
CA ASP A 14 -24.81 3.36 13.20
C ASP A 14 -24.58 2.34 12.07
N PHE A 15 -25.48 1.38 11.93
CA PHE A 15 -25.33 0.24 11.02
C PHE A 15 -25.10 0.66 9.55
N GLU A 16 -25.75 1.74 9.10
CA GLU A 16 -25.52 2.30 7.76
C GLU A 16 -24.12 2.91 7.61
N GLU A 17 -23.65 3.65 8.61
CA GLU A 17 -22.31 4.26 8.62
C GLU A 17 -21.21 3.20 8.63
N LYS A 18 -21.44 2.07 9.31
CA LYS A 18 -20.52 0.93 9.28
C LYS A 18 -20.44 0.29 7.90
N LYS A 19 -21.58 0.14 7.21
CA LYS A 19 -21.63 -0.41 5.84
C LYS A 19 -20.99 0.54 4.83
N GLU A 20 -21.16 1.85 5.01
CA GLU A 20 -20.46 2.89 4.26
C GLU A 20 -18.95 2.88 4.55
N LEU A 21 -18.53 2.67 5.79
CA LEU A 21 -17.13 2.53 6.18
C LEU A 21 -16.51 1.28 5.56
N ASP A 22 -17.13 0.11 5.69
CA ASP A 22 -16.65 -1.15 5.08
C ASP A 22 -16.54 -1.01 3.57
N ARG A 23 -17.53 -0.35 2.94
CA ARG A 23 -17.50 -0.03 1.52
C ARG A 23 -16.38 0.95 1.18
N SER A 24 -16.17 2.00 1.98
CA SER A 24 -15.11 2.99 1.75
C SER A 24 -13.72 2.39 1.92
N VAL A 25 -13.54 1.52 2.91
CA VAL A 25 -12.32 0.73 3.12
C VAL A 25 -12.10 -0.22 1.94
N PHE A 26 -13.15 -0.91 1.48
CA PHE A 26 -13.07 -1.75 0.28
C PHE A 26 -12.71 -0.96 -0.98
N TRP A 27 -13.31 0.22 -1.19
CA TRP A 27 -12.99 1.09 -2.33
C TRP A 27 -11.59 1.68 -2.24
N LEU A 28 -11.15 2.08 -1.05
CA LEU A 28 -9.79 2.52 -0.79
C LEU A 28 -8.81 1.38 -1.06
N ASN A 29 -9.11 0.17 -0.60
CA ASN A 29 -8.30 -1.01 -0.85
C ASN A 29 -8.25 -1.34 -2.35
N MET A 30 -9.37 -1.25 -3.08
CA MET A 30 -9.38 -1.36 -4.55
C MET A 30 -8.67 -0.20 -5.25
N TYR A 31 -8.67 1.00 -4.68
CA TYR A 31 -8.01 2.16 -5.29
C TYR A 31 -6.50 2.05 -5.12
N LEU A 32 -6.05 1.67 -3.92
CA LEU A 32 -4.65 1.42 -3.59
C LEU A 32 -4.11 0.19 -4.36
N ASN A 33 -4.89 -0.88 -4.46
CA ASN A 33 -4.50 -2.11 -5.18
C ASN A 33 -4.91 -2.12 -6.66
N GLY A 34 -5.64 -1.09 -7.11
CA GLY A 34 -6.19 -1.00 -8.46
C GLY A 34 -5.17 -0.41 -9.44
N PHE A 35 -4.60 -1.27 -10.28
CA PHE A 35 -3.78 -0.83 -11.38
C PHE A 35 -4.66 -0.15 -12.45
N GLN A 36 -4.52 1.17 -12.60
CA GLN A 36 -5.10 1.92 -13.70
C GLN A 36 -3.98 2.74 -14.34
N PRO A 37 -3.51 2.43 -15.57
CA PRO A 37 -2.36 3.10 -16.19
C PRO A 37 -2.50 4.64 -16.24
N ALA A 38 -3.74 5.14 -16.31
CA ALA A 38 -4.05 6.56 -16.34
C ALA A 38 -3.97 7.27 -14.96
N LYS A 39 -3.90 6.52 -13.84
CA LYS A 39 -3.90 7.08 -12.48
C LYS A 39 -2.76 6.55 -11.59
N LYS A 40 -2.35 5.31 -11.80
CA LYS A 40 -1.25 4.64 -11.10
C LYS A 40 -0.39 3.93 -12.15
N PRO A 41 0.68 4.59 -12.63
CA PRO A 41 1.48 4.09 -13.74
C PRO A 41 2.49 3.01 -13.28
N TYR A 42 2.36 2.54 -12.04
CA TYR A 42 3.21 1.51 -11.45
C TYR A 42 2.39 0.45 -10.72
N LYS A 43 2.92 -0.77 -10.68
CA LYS A 43 2.35 -1.89 -9.93
C LYS A 43 3.37 -2.40 -8.94
N ILE A 44 2.98 -2.48 -7.67
CA ILE A 44 3.81 -3.05 -6.62
C ILE A 44 3.43 -4.52 -6.45
N ASP A 45 4.41 -5.40 -6.54
CA ASP A 45 4.29 -6.75 -5.99
C ASP A 45 4.75 -6.70 -4.52
N TYR A 46 3.79 -6.62 -3.61
CA TYR A 46 4.06 -6.48 -2.18
C TYR A 46 4.77 -7.69 -1.57
N ASN A 47 4.59 -8.91 -2.11
CA ASN A 47 5.31 -10.09 -1.63
C ASN A 47 6.79 -9.99 -2.01
N THR A 48 7.06 -9.64 -3.27
CA THR A 48 8.42 -9.44 -3.76
C THR A 48 9.09 -8.29 -3.02
N LEU A 49 8.37 -7.19 -2.78
CA LEU A 49 8.85 -6.04 -2.00
C LEU A 49 9.21 -6.44 -0.56
N LEU A 50 8.34 -7.18 0.13
CA LEU A 50 8.54 -7.60 1.52
C LEU A 50 9.74 -8.55 1.64
N VAL A 51 9.85 -9.53 0.74
CA VAL A 51 11.03 -10.42 0.68
C VAL A 51 12.30 -9.62 0.40
N SER A 52 12.24 -8.67 -0.54
CA SER A 52 13.40 -7.82 -0.88
C SER A 52 13.83 -6.97 0.31
N TYR A 53 12.88 -6.43 1.08
CA TYR A 53 13.16 -5.67 2.30
C TYR A 53 13.79 -6.53 3.39
N HIS A 54 13.29 -7.75 3.61
CA HIS A 54 13.88 -8.65 4.60
C HIS A 54 15.26 -9.20 4.22
N LEU A 55 15.55 -9.29 2.92
CA LEU A 55 16.87 -9.68 2.42
C LEU A 55 17.84 -8.50 2.35
N TRP A 56 17.32 -7.27 2.38
CA TRP A 56 18.12 -6.05 2.38
C TRP A 56 18.80 -5.85 3.73
N GLN A 57 20.10 -5.58 3.71
CA GLN A 57 20.95 -5.47 4.91
C GLN A 57 21.23 -4.02 5.30
N GLY A 58 20.45 -3.07 4.78
CA GLY A 58 20.59 -1.66 5.14
C GLY A 58 19.77 -1.29 6.36
N ASP A 59 20.09 -0.12 6.92
CA ASP A 59 19.49 0.38 8.17
C ASP A 59 18.48 1.53 7.93
N ASP A 60 18.46 2.12 6.73
CA ASP A 60 17.62 3.28 6.40
C ASP A 60 16.44 2.92 5.47
N LEU A 61 15.23 2.84 6.05
CA LEU A 61 14.02 2.56 5.29
C LEU A 61 13.82 3.53 4.10
N ASP A 62 14.17 4.82 4.26
CA ASP A 62 14.02 5.79 3.18
C ASP A 62 15.00 5.48 2.03
N GLU A 63 16.20 5.01 2.31
CA GLU A 63 17.15 4.54 1.29
C GLU A 63 16.57 3.36 0.51
N PHE A 64 16.03 2.36 1.18
CA PHE A 64 15.38 1.23 0.51
C PHE A 64 14.22 1.68 -0.38
N CYS A 65 13.34 2.53 0.14
CA CYS A 65 12.19 3.03 -0.61
C CYS A 65 12.63 3.82 -1.85
N PHE A 66 13.67 4.64 -1.72
CA PHE A 66 14.24 5.41 -2.82
C PHE A 66 14.83 4.50 -3.90
N ASP A 67 15.57 3.47 -3.51
CA ASP A 67 16.19 2.52 -4.43
C ASP A 67 15.13 1.70 -5.18
N GLN A 68 14.09 1.23 -4.50
CA GLN A 68 12.99 0.52 -5.14
C GLN A 68 12.24 1.41 -6.13
N ALA A 69 11.94 2.66 -5.74
CA ALA A 69 11.25 3.60 -6.61
C ALA A 69 12.07 3.91 -7.87
N ASN A 70 13.36 4.21 -7.75
CA ASN A 70 14.20 4.47 -8.91
C ASN A 70 14.40 3.22 -9.77
N SER A 71 14.61 2.06 -9.15
CA SER A 71 14.79 0.79 -9.87
C SER A 71 13.56 0.45 -10.72
N TYR A 72 12.35 0.65 -10.19
CA TYR A 72 11.13 0.42 -10.95
C TYR A 72 11.09 1.23 -12.25
N PHE A 73 11.35 2.53 -12.18
CA PHE A 73 11.28 3.42 -13.35
C PHE A 73 12.47 3.31 -14.30
N LEU A 74 13.60 2.74 -13.86
CA LEU A 74 14.66 2.31 -14.78
C LEU A 74 14.18 1.21 -15.75
N PHE A 75 13.32 0.30 -15.28
CA PHE A 75 12.73 -0.76 -16.10
C PHE A 75 11.41 -0.36 -16.77
N ASN A 76 10.83 0.77 -16.39
CA ASN A 76 9.53 1.26 -16.85
C ASN A 76 9.60 2.77 -17.22
N PRO A 77 10.51 3.18 -18.13
CA PRO A 77 10.80 4.59 -18.39
C PRO A 77 9.63 5.37 -18.99
N GLU A 78 8.70 4.71 -19.68
CA GLU A 78 7.50 5.32 -20.26
C GLU A 78 6.53 5.87 -19.21
N TYR A 79 6.66 5.40 -17.97
CA TYR A 79 5.84 5.78 -16.82
C TYR A 79 6.57 6.71 -15.86
N ASP A 80 7.82 7.06 -16.18
CA ASP A 80 8.69 7.80 -15.30
C ASP A 80 8.35 9.29 -15.24
N SER A 81 8.07 9.76 -14.04
CA SER A 81 7.98 11.16 -13.72
C SER A 81 8.37 11.38 -12.26
N ARG A 82 8.78 12.60 -11.92
CA ARG A 82 9.08 12.96 -10.53
C ARG A 82 7.92 12.64 -9.59
N ALA A 83 6.70 12.99 -9.98
CA ALA A 83 5.49 12.72 -9.19
C ALA A 83 5.24 11.21 -9.03
N ALA A 84 5.47 10.41 -10.07
CA ALA A 84 5.29 8.96 -10.01
C ALA A 84 6.33 8.29 -9.08
N ARG A 85 7.59 8.75 -9.11
CA ARG A 85 8.64 8.30 -8.18
C ARG A 85 8.32 8.64 -6.74
N GLU A 86 7.93 9.88 -6.47
CA GLU A 86 7.56 10.33 -5.12
C GLU A 86 6.34 9.54 -4.58
N ALA A 87 5.34 9.28 -5.43
CA ALA A 87 4.18 8.50 -5.04
C ALA A 87 4.54 7.03 -4.73
N LEU A 88 5.35 6.38 -5.58
CA LEU A 88 5.81 5.00 -5.35
C LEU A 88 6.66 4.90 -4.08
N PHE A 89 7.56 5.86 -3.84
CA PHE A 89 8.35 5.95 -2.61
C PHE A 89 7.45 5.98 -1.37
N LEU A 90 6.47 6.88 -1.34
CA LEU A 90 5.57 7.04 -0.20
C LEU A 90 4.75 5.77 0.06
N GLU A 91 4.27 5.13 -1.01
CA GLU A 91 3.46 3.92 -0.91
C GLU A 91 4.27 2.73 -0.38
N ILE A 92 5.50 2.54 -0.86
CA ILE A 92 6.42 1.51 -0.33
C ILE A 92 6.71 1.77 1.15
N ARG A 93 6.99 3.02 1.50
CA ARG A 93 7.30 3.40 2.88
C ARG A 93 6.14 3.14 3.82
N GLU A 94 4.94 3.57 3.44
CA GLU A 94 3.71 3.36 4.21
C GLU A 94 3.46 1.87 4.43
N PHE A 95 3.58 1.06 3.37
CA PHE A 95 3.43 -0.40 3.44
C PHE A 95 4.42 -1.05 4.41
N LEU A 96 5.72 -0.70 4.33
CA LEU A 96 6.76 -1.31 5.16
C LEU A 96 6.75 -0.82 6.61
N SER A 97 6.29 0.41 6.84
CA SER A 97 6.13 0.96 8.19
C SER A 97 4.91 0.41 8.95
N GLY A 98 4.04 -0.36 8.27
CA GLY A 98 2.85 -0.95 8.87
C GLY A 98 1.79 0.09 9.26
N GLY A 99 1.53 1.06 8.36
CA GLY A 99 0.54 2.13 8.54
C GLY A 99 -0.82 1.67 9.04
#